data_AF-A0A0A9WG11-F1
#
_entry.id   AF-A0A0A9WG11-F1
#
_cell.length_a   1.000
_cell.length_b   1.000
_cell.length_c   1.000
_cell.angle_alpha   90.00
_cell.angle_beta   90.00
_cell.angle_gamma   90.00
#
_symmetry.space_group_name_H-M   'P 1'
#
loop_
_entity.id
_entity.type
_entity.pdbx_description
1 polymer ?
#
loop_
_entity_poly.entity_id
_entity_poly.type
_entity_poly.pdbx_seq_one_letter_code
_entity_poly.pdbx_strand_id
1 'polypeptide(L)'
;MRSCCVPSCQSKENSPGIYLHNFPEDPSLRDSWLSTLGNPTQTINPSVCSKHFKDEDFWPRCTSGRLNLRPNVVPSLFDVSVESQADKVPEPEESTTSQEPEAEEPKRRLTHVRCCVSGCSSRGAKESVITFHKFPNDDDQYMVKIFHPEGRFEKVRRLRVWKERLLIDRDVRAWERVCSRHFAPSDFIPNFHAVRKYGCLKKNAVPTLHLPRKAKTLTIE
;
A
#
# COMPACT_ATOMS: atom_id res chain seq x y z
N MET A 1 0.16 3.80 20.44
CA MET A 1 1.14 3.32 19.41
C MET A 1 0.75 1.90 19.00
N ARG A 2 0.86 1.53 17.72
CA ARG A 2 0.52 0.17 17.26
C ARG A 2 1.71 -0.78 17.42
N SER A 3 1.45 -1.98 17.92
CA SER A 3 2.41 -3.06 18.09
C SER A 3 1.87 -4.35 17.50
N CYS A 4 2.76 -5.32 17.29
CA CYS A 4 2.38 -6.67 16.91
C CYS A 4 1.47 -7.29 17.98
N CYS A 5 0.38 -7.93 17.56
CA CYS A 5 -0.54 -8.63 18.46
C CYS A 5 -0.08 -10.06 18.82
N VAL A 6 0.96 -10.56 18.14
CA VAL A 6 1.51 -11.90 18.39
C VAL A 6 2.19 -11.93 19.76
N PRO A 7 1.81 -12.86 20.66
CA PRO A 7 2.52 -13.07 21.92
C PRO A 7 4.03 -13.23 21.67
N SER A 8 4.87 -12.74 22.58
CA SER A 8 6.34 -12.69 22.47
C SER A 8 6.94 -11.77 21.39
N CYS A 9 6.15 -11.18 20.50
CA CYS A 9 6.67 -10.26 19.48
C CYS A 9 6.71 -8.79 19.97
N GLN A 10 7.91 -8.25 20.15
CA GLN A 10 8.12 -6.85 20.58
C GLN A 10 8.11 -5.84 19.41
N SER A 11 7.73 -6.25 18.21
CA SER A 11 7.79 -5.40 17.02
C SER A 11 6.75 -4.27 17.08
N LYS A 12 7.19 -3.04 16.82
CA LYS A 12 6.36 -1.83 16.84
C LYS A 12 6.32 -1.18 15.46
N GLU A 13 5.35 -0.30 15.22
CA GLU A 13 5.18 0.40 13.93
C GLU A 13 6.44 1.17 13.48
N ASN A 14 7.21 1.71 14.42
CA ASN A 14 8.44 2.48 14.13
C ASN A 14 9.72 1.62 14.08
N SER A 15 9.62 0.30 14.25
CA SER A 15 10.79 -0.57 14.13
C SER A 15 11.27 -0.57 12.66
N PRO A 16 12.57 -0.35 12.39
CA PRO A 16 13.08 -0.27 11.02
C PRO A 16 12.83 -1.58 10.28
N GLY A 17 12.25 -1.48 9.08
CA GLY A 17 11.94 -2.64 8.24
C GLY A 17 10.69 -3.44 8.63
N ILE A 18 9.92 -2.99 9.62
CA ILE A 18 8.69 -3.66 10.06
C ILE A 18 7.45 -3.02 9.46
N TYR A 19 6.57 -3.85 8.90
CA TYR A 19 5.24 -3.43 8.46
C TYR A 19 4.17 -4.13 9.31
N LEU A 20 3.25 -3.34 9.88
CA LEU A 20 2.10 -3.88 10.60
C LEU A 20 0.93 -4.07 9.64
N HIS A 21 0.39 -5.29 9.61
CA HIS A 21 -0.75 -5.70 8.81
C HIS A 21 -1.98 -5.84 9.71
N ASN A 22 -3.05 -5.13 9.37
CA ASN A 22 -4.33 -5.29 10.05
C ASN A 22 -4.93 -6.65 9.71
N PHE A 23 -5.83 -7.13 10.56
CA PHE A 23 -6.60 -8.33 10.27
C PHE A 23 -7.44 -8.15 9.00
N PRO A 24 -7.61 -9.21 8.21
CA PRO A 24 -8.43 -9.18 7.01
C PRO A 24 -9.90 -8.86 7.34
N GLU A 25 -10.58 -8.23 6.38
CA GLU A 25 -12.03 -7.97 6.46
C GLU A 25 -12.84 -9.26 6.27
N ASP A 26 -12.27 -10.26 5.59
CA ASP A 26 -12.88 -11.57 5.40
C ASP A 26 -12.93 -12.34 6.73
N PRO A 27 -14.13 -12.72 7.22
CA PRO A 27 -14.29 -13.40 8.50
C PRO A 27 -13.56 -14.74 8.56
N SER A 28 -13.61 -15.54 7.49
CA SER A 28 -12.99 -16.87 7.45
C SER A 28 -11.47 -16.80 7.56
N LEU A 29 -10.86 -15.87 6.82
CA LEU A 29 -9.42 -15.64 6.90
C LEU A 29 -9.03 -15.01 8.25
N ARG A 30 -9.88 -14.14 8.80
CA ARG A 30 -9.69 -13.55 10.12
C ARG A 30 -9.68 -14.64 11.20
N ASP A 31 -10.61 -15.59 11.15
CA ASP A 31 -10.68 -16.71 12.08
C ASP A 31 -9.48 -17.65 11.93
N SER A 32 -8.99 -17.82 10.69
CA SER A 32 -7.75 -18.54 10.41
C SER A 32 -6.54 -17.85 11.06
N TRP A 33 -6.45 -16.52 10.98
CA TRP A 33 -5.41 -15.75 11.68
C TRP A 33 -5.56 -15.87 13.19
N LEU A 34 -6.76 -15.76 13.75
CA LEU A 34 -6.97 -15.91 15.19
C LEU A 34 -6.55 -17.30 15.68
N SER A 35 -6.86 -18.33 14.89
CA SER A 35 -6.51 -19.72 15.19
C SER A 35 -4.99 -19.95 15.17
N THR A 36 -4.25 -19.35 14.23
CA THR A 36 -2.79 -19.48 14.19
C THR A 36 -2.09 -18.66 15.27
N LEU A 37 -2.67 -17.54 15.67
CA LEU A 37 -2.07 -16.62 16.65
C LEU A 37 -2.27 -17.08 18.11
N GLY A 38 -3.18 -18.03 18.36
CA GLY A 38 -3.38 -18.72 19.64
C GLY A 38 -4.01 -17.89 20.75
N ASN A 39 -3.68 -16.59 20.86
CA ASN A 39 -4.32 -15.60 21.73
C ASN A 39 -3.76 -14.18 21.42
N PRO A 40 -4.29 -13.45 20.43
CA PRO A 40 -3.78 -12.12 20.14
C PRO A 40 -4.09 -11.17 21.30
N THR A 41 -3.15 -10.28 21.62
CA THR A 41 -3.39 -9.25 22.64
C THR A 41 -4.64 -8.43 22.29
N GLN A 42 -5.52 -8.21 23.27
CA GLN A 42 -6.80 -7.49 23.12
C GLN A 42 -6.57 -5.99 22.88
N THR A 43 -6.01 -5.66 21.72
CA THR A 43 -5.76 -4.30 21.29
C THR A 43 -6.90 -3.82 20.39
N ILE A 44 -7.24 -2.54 20.50
CA ILE A 44 -8.19 -1.88 19.60
C ILE A 44 -7.53 -1.84 18.22
N ASN A 45 -7.98 -2.72 17.32
CA ASN A 45 -7.38 -3.03 16.01
C ASN A 45 -6.07 -3.83 16.07
N PRO A 46 -6.15 -5.15 16.32
CA PRO A 46 -4.96 -6.00 16.38
C PRO A 46 -4.25 -6.00 15.03
N SER A 47 -2.93 -6.07 15.05
CA SER A 47 -2.10 -6.04 13.84
C SER A 47 -0.94 -7.03 13.97
N VAL A 48 -0.62 -7.74 12.89
CA VAL A 48 0.49 -8.70 12.84
C VAL A 48 1.66 -8.07 12.08
N CYS A 49 2.87 -8.18 12.61
CA CYS A 49 4.05 -7.63 11.94
C CYS A 49 4.54 -8.53 10.79
N SER A 50 5.25 -7.92 9.84
CA SER A 50 5.75 -8.60 8.62
C SER A 50 6.69 -9.78 8.88
N LYS A 51 7.26 -9.93 10.09
CA LYS A 51 8.09 -11.09 10.46
C LYS A 51 7.31 -12.42 10.53
N HIS A 52 6.00 -12.36 10.72
CA HIS A 52 5.17 -13.56 10.87
C HIS A 52 4.70 -14.16 9.54
N PHE A 53 5.13 -13.57 8.42
CA PHE A 53 4.79 -14.01 7.07
C PHE A 53 6.08 -14.26 6.29
N LYS A 54 6.03 -15.18 5.33
CA LYS A 54 7.19 -15.46 4.48
C LYS A 54 7.34 -14.38 3.42
N ASP A 55 8.54 -14.19 2.89
CA ASP A 55 8.77 -13.22 1.81
C ASP A 55 7.91 -13.48 0.56
N GLU A 56 7.61 -14.75 0.28
CA GLU A 56 6.75 -15.19 -0.82
C GLU A 56 5.26 -14.86 -0.63
N ASP A 57 4.84 -14.66 0.62
CA ASP A 57 3.47 -14.32 0.99
C ASP A 57 3.14 -12.86 0.67
N PHE A 58 4.14 -12.05 0.33
CA PHE A 58 3.96 -10.65 -0.02
C PHE A 58 3.81 -10.45 -1.53
N TRP A 59 3.06 -9.40 -1.89
CA TRP A 59 3.14 -8.82 -3.22
C TRP A 59 4.43 -8.02 -3.40
N PRO A 60 4.91 -7.85 -4.65
CA PRO A 60 6.00 -6.93 -4.94
C PRO A 60 5.72 -5.54 -4.36
N ARG A 61 6.77 -4.85 -3.93
CA ARG A 61 6.59 -3.54 -3.28
C ARG A 61 5.90 -2.55 -4.22
N CYS A 62 4.86 -1.89 -3.69
CA CYS A 62 4.11 -0.88 -4.43
C CYS A 62 4.77 0.51 -4.38
N THR A 63 4.25 1.44 -5.18
CA THR A 63 4.67 2.86 -5.22
C THR A 63 4.63 3.55 -3.85
N SER A 64 3.68 3.21 -2.98
CA SER A 64 3.56 3.81 -1.64
C SER A 64 4.55 3.26 -0.62
N GLY A 65 5.43 2.34 -1.02
CA GLY A 65 6.42 1.72 -0.14
C GLY A 65 5.85 0.66 0.81
N ARG A 66 4.51 0.55 0.90
CA ARG A 66 3.82 -0.44 1.72
C ARG A 66 4.06 -1.85 1.19
N LEU A 67 4.26 -2.77 2.11
CA LEU A 67 4.26 -4.20 1.86
C LEU A 67 2.83 -4.69 2.06
N ASN A 68 2.28 -5.40 1.07
CA ASN A 68 0.91 -5.93 1.13
C ASN A 68 0.96 -7.45 1.03
N LEU A 69 0.14 -8.13 1.81
CA LEU A 69 0.03 -9.59 1.80
C LEU A 69 -0.77 -10.05 0.57
N ARG A 70 -0.43 -11.24 0.07
CA ARG A 70 -1.21 -11.99 -0.90
C ARG A 70 -2.54 -12.44 -0.28
N PRO A 71 -3.57 -12.69 -1.09
CA PRO A 71 -4.83 -13.19 -0.59
C PRO A 71 -4.66 -14.54 0.12
N ASN A 72 -5.48 -14.77 1.14
CA ASN A 72 -5.57 -16.04 1.88
C ASN A 72 -4.29 -16.47 2.60
N VAL A 73 -3.31 -15.57 2.72
CA VAL A 73 -2.12 -15.80 3.53
C VAL A 73 -2.50 -15.76 5.00
N VAL A 74 -1.97 -16.71 5.76
CA VAL A 74 -2.04 -16.73 7.22
C VAL A 74 -0.63 -16.53 7.81
N PRO A 75 -0.50 -15.90 8.99
CA PRO A 75 0.77 -15.87 9.69
C PRO A 75 1.25 -17.31 9.93
N SER A 76 2.47 -17.62 9.50
CA SER A 76 3.03 -18.98 9.53
C SER A 76 4.41 -19.04 10.20
N LEU A 77 5.06 -17.89 10.43
CA LEU A 77 6.35 -17.81 11.09
C LEU A 77 6.14 -17.35 12.54
N PHE A 78 6.19 -18.31 13.44
CA PHE A 78 6.31 -18.08 14.87
C PHE A 78 7.69 -18.59 15.26
N ASP A 79 8.50 -17.77 15.92
CA ASP A 79 9.74 -18.25 16.53
C ASP A 79 9.33 -19.20 17.66
N VAL A 80 9.12 -20.47 17.30
CA VAL A 80 8.86 -21.55 18.25
C VAL A 80 10.22 -21.94 18.82
N SER A 81 10.63 -21.27 19.91
CA SER A 81 11.51 -21.92 20.87
C SER A 81 10.71 -23.05 21.50
N VAL A 82 10.78 -24.24 20.89
CA VAL A 82 10.42 -25.48 21.58
C VAL A 82 11.48 -25.71 22.65
N GLU A 83 11.24 -25.20 23.84
CA GLU A 83 11.78 -25.79 25.06
C GLU A 83 10.59 -26.32 25.85
N SER A 84 10.52 -27.65 25.92
CA SER A 84 9.60 -28.43 26.73
C SER A 84 9.70 -28.10 28.23
N GLN A 85 8.57 -27.85 28.89
CA GLN A 85 8.07 -28.59 30.09
C GLN A 85 6.93 -27.84 30.82
N ALA A 86 5.87 -28.61 31.09
CA ALA A 86 4.94 -28.66 32.23
C ALA A 86 4.65 -27.43 33.13
N ASP A 87 3.35 -27.20 33.30
CA ASP A 87 2.62 -26.83 34.52
C ASP A 87 3.05 -25.60 35.36
N LYS A 88 2.25 -24.52 35.34
CA LYS A 88 1.33 -24.12 36.44
C LYS A 88 0.74 -22.71 36.25
N VAL A 89 -0.56 -22.62 36.48
CA VAL A 89 -1.38 -21.40 36.72
C VAL A 89 -1.11 -20.89 38.15
N PRO A 90 -1.06 -19.56 38.41
CA PRO A 90 -2.25 -18.83 38.87
C PRO A 90 -2.45 -17.39 38.34
N GLU A 91 -3.74 -17.07 38.17
CA GLU A 91 -4.45 -15.76 38.18
C GLU A 91 -4.40 -15.10 39.60
N PRO A 92 -5.07 -13.95 39.87
CA PRO A 92 -5.04 -12.62 39.24
C PRO A 92 -4.87 -11.50 40.31
N GLU A 93 -4.48 -10.26 39.96
CA GLU A 93 -4.94 -9.13 40.80
C GLU A 93 -5.06 -7.80 40.05
N GLU A 94 -6.20 -7.17 40.29
CA GLU A 94 -6.70 -5.89 39.83
C GLU A 94 -5.88 -4.70 40.33
N SER A 95 -5.93 -3.58 39.60
CA SER A 95 -6.53 -2.31 40.08
C SER A 95 -6.07 -1.15 39.19
N THR A 96 -6.98 -0.63 38.38
CA THR A 96 -7.69 0.64 38.65
C THR A 96 -6.77 1.86 38.66
N THR A 97 -6.82 2.67 37.60
CA THR A 97 -7.41 4.01 37.72
C THR A 97 -7.38 4.74 36.38
N SER A 98 -8.46 5.47 36.16
CA SER A 98 -8.91 6.14 34.95
C SER A 98 -8.05 7.35 34.58
N GLN A 99 -7.99 7.67 33.28
CA GLN A 99 -8.25 9.02 32.74
C GLN A 99 -8.25 9.02 31.19
N GLU A 100 -9.39 9.41 30.61
CA GLU A 100 -9.59 9.81 29.19
C GLU A 100 -9.09 11.26 28.95
N PRO A 101 -9.31 11.87 27.77
CA PRO A 101 -8.79 11.56 26.44
C PRO A 101 -8.09 12.81 25.81
N GLU A 102 -7.28 12.63 24.77
CA GLU A 102 -6.96 13.76 23.88
C GLU A 102 -7.19 13.37 22.42
N ALA A 103 -8.11 14.09 21.79
CA ALA A 103 -8.63 13.82 20.46
C ALA A 103 -7.62 14.26 19.39
N GLU A 104 -7.03 13.31 18.66
CA GLU A 104 -6.35 13.64 17.40
C GLU A 104 -7.35 13.77 16.25
N GLU A 105 -7.25 14.91 15.55
CA GLU A 105 -8.15 15.37 14.50
C GLU A 105 -8.34 14.39 13.33
N PRO A 106 -9.56 14.29 12.77
CA PRO A 106 -9.83 13.44 11.62
C PRO A 106 -9.21 14.03 10.33
N LYS A 107 -8.22 13.33 9.77
CA LYS A 107 -7.66 13.62 8.43
C LYS A 107 -8.78 13.63 7.40
N ARG A 108 -9.16 14.84 6.93
CA ARG A 108 -10.26 15.10 6.00
C ARG A 108 -10.18 14.16 4.78
N ARG A 109 -11.17 13.27 4.64
CA ARG A 109 -11.37 12.46 3.43
C ARG A 109 -11.78 13.40 2.30
N LEU A 110 -10.84 13.75 1.42
CA LEU A 110 -11.13 14.57 0.23
C LEU A 110 -12.16 13.83 -0.64
N THR A 111 -13.39 14.29 -0.60
CA THR A 111 -14.55 13.68 -1.27
C THR A 111 -14.52 13.86 -2.79
N HIS A 112 -13.62 14.69 -3.34
CA HIS A 112 -13.53 14.99 -4.77
C HIS A 112 -12.09 15.04 -5.29
N VAL A 113 -11.50 13.87 -5.56
CA VAL A 113 -10.21 13.77 -6.25
C VAL A 113 -10.43 13.86 -7.77
N ARG A 114 -9.63 14.65 -8.50
CA ARG A 114 -9.67 14.74 -9.97
C ARG A 114 -8.34 14.32 -10.58
N CYS A 115 -8.39 13.72 -11.77
CA CYS A 115 -7.19 13.44 -12.56
C CYS A 115 -6.55 14.74 -13.06
N CYS A 116 -5.24 14.89 -12.91
CA CYS A 116 -4.50 16.07 -13.38
C CYS A 116 -4.09 15.99 -14.85
N VAL A 117 -4.29 14.85 -15.52
CA VAL A 117 -3.89 14.66 -16.91
C VAL A 117 -4.75 15.54 -17.82
N SER A 118 -4.11 16.36 -18.65
CA SER A 118 -4.78 17.24 -19.60
C SER A 118 -5.75 16.45 -20.49
N GLY A 119 -7.00 16.91 -20.59
CA GLY A 119 -8.07 16.23 -21.33
C GLY A 119 -8.73 15.06 -20.58
N CYS A 120 -8.33 14.74 -19.35
CA CYS A 120 -8.96 13.70 -18.54
C CYS A 120 -10.04 14.28 -17.62
N SER A 121 -11.25 13.73 -17.72
CA SER A 121 -12.41 14.13 -16.89
C SER A 121 -12.71 13.16 -15.74
N SER A 122 -11.80 12.23 -15.44
CA SER A 122 -11.99 11.25 -14.35
C SER A 122 -12.05 11.93 -12.98
N ARG A 123 -13.07 11.57 -12.20
CA ARG A 123 -13.34 12.08 -10.85
C ARG A 123 -13.53 10.91 -9.88
N GLY A 124 -13.05 11.07 -8.65
CA GLY A 124 -13.23 10.11 -7.58
C GLY A 124 -14.66 10.12 -7.07
N ALA A 125 -15.26 8.94 -6.98
CA ALA A 125 -16.57 8.69 -6.38
C ALA A 125 -16.48 7.47 -5.45
N LYS A 126 -17.39 7.36 -4.48
CA LYS A 126 -17.35 6.35 -3.41
C LYS A 126 -17.43 4.90 -3.93
N GLU A 127 -17.96 4.70 -5.15
CA GLU A 127 -18.11 3.40 -5.84
C GLU A 127 -17.46 3.36 -7.23
N SER A 128 -16.53 4.29 -7.50
CA SER A 128 -15.87 4.35 -8.80
C SER A 128 -14.86 3.21 -8.96
N VAL A 129 -14.95 2.51 -10.09
CA VAL A 129 -13.95 1.53 -10.57
C VAL A 129 -12.58 2.18 -10.83
N ILE A 130 -12.54 3.51 -10.95
CA ILE A 130 -11.33 4.29 -11.19
C ILE A 130 -10.65 4.61 -9.85
N THR A 131 -9.36 4.26 -9.76
CA THR A 131 -8.51 4.64 -8.62
C THR A 131 -7.57 5.78 -9.00
N PHE A 132 -7.05 6.48 -7.99
CA PHE A 132 -6.22 7.68 -8.15
C PHE A 132 -4.88 7.49 -7.46
N HIS A 133 -3.81 7.66 -8.21
CA HIS A 133 -2.44 7.39 -7.78
C HIS A 133 -1.67 8.69 -7.60
N LYS A 134 -0.89 8.75 -6.53
CA LYS A 134 0.05 9.85 -6.28
C LYS A 134 1.20 9.75 -7.26
N PHE A 135 1.79 10.88 -7.59
CA PHE A 135 3.07 10.89 -8.26
C PHE A 135 4.14 10.31 -7.34
N PRO A 136 5.18 9.67 -7.90
CA PRO A 136 6.45 9.49 -7.23
C PRO A 136 6.88 10.77 -6.50
N ASN A 137 7.22 10.66 -5.21
CA ASN A 137 7.80 11.80 -4.48
C ASN A 137 9.29 11.94 -4.79
N ASP A 138 9.91 13.01 -4.33
CA ASP A 138 11.33 13.28 -4.62
C ASP A 138 12.29 12.26 -3.98
N ASP A 139 11.85 11.59 -2.91
CA ASP A 139 12.58 10.46 -2.30
C ASP A 139 12.53 9.17 -3.14
N ASP A 140 11.65 9.11 -4.14
CA ASP A 140 11.55 7.97 -5.05
C ASP A 140 12.68 7.97 -6.07
N GLN A 141 13.82 7.44 -5.66
CA GLN A 141 14.99 7.22 -6.51
C GLN A 141 14.85 6.00 -7.45
N TYR A 142 13.64 5.43 -7.58
CA TYR A 142 13.43 4.24 -8.40
C TYR A 142 13.68 4.53 -9.89
N MET A 143 14.54 3.70 -10.49
CA MET A 143 14.91 3.77 -11.90
C MET A 143 14.13 2.74 -12.72
N VAL A 144 13.36 3.20 -13.70
CA VAL A 144 12.68 2.34 -14.66
C VAL A 144 13.58 2.08 -15.88
N LYS A 145 13.50 0.88 -16.45
CA LYS A 145 14.18 0.54 -17.70
C LYS A 145 13.32 0.94 -18.89
N ILE A 146 13.82 1.85 -19.73
CA ILE A 146 13.17 2.26 -20.97
C ILE A 146 13.92 1.58 -22.12
N PHE A 147 13.22 0.75 -22.87
CA PHE A 147 13.77 0.05 -24.03
C PHE A 147 13.59 0.90 -25.28
N HIS A 148 14.69 1.12 -26.00
CA HIS A 148 14.71 1.82 -27.28
C HIS A 148 14.54 0.83 -28.44
N PRO A 149 14.09 1.28 -29.63
CA PRO A 149 13.92 0.43 -30.81
C PRO A 149 15.18 -0.34 -31.19
N GLU A 150 16.36 0.23 -30.93
CA GLU A 150 17.67 -0.39 -31.23
C GLU A 150 18.05 -1.54 -30.27
N GLY A 151 17.17 -1.96 -29.36
CA GLY A 151 17.42 -3.04 -28.39
C GLY A 151 18.26 -2.62 -27.17
N ARG A 152 18.78 -1.40 -27.15
CA ARG A 152 19.41 -0.80 -25.95
C ARG A 152 18.33 -0.39 -24.94
N PHE A 153 18.69 -0.39 -23.66
CA PHE A 153 17.85 0.21 -22.62
C PHE A 153 18.62 1.28 -21.85
N GLU A 154 17.89 2.25 -21.33
CA GLU A 154 18.39 3.22 -20.37
C GLU A 154 17.62 3.13 -19.04
N LYS A 155 18.25 3.60 -17.97
CA LYS A 155 17.65 3.69 -16.65
C LYS A 155 17.28 5.13 -16.38
N VAL A 156 15.99 5.40 -16.21
CA VAL A 156 15.47 6.76 -16.01
C VAL A 156 14.68 6.83 -14.71
N ARG A 157 14.79 7.93 -13.97
CA ARG A 157 13.96 8.16 -12.77
C ARG A 157 12.50 8.06 -13.13
N ARG A 158 11.74 7.27 -12.38
CA ARG A 158 10.30 7.04 -12.63
C ARG A 158 9.49 8.34 -12.72
N LEU A 159 9.76 9.29 -11.81
CA LEU A 159 9.10 10.60 -11.82
C LEU A 159 9.31 11.34 -13.15
N ARG A 160 10.53 11.30 -13.70
CA ARG A 160 10.86 11.94 -14.98
C ARG A 160 10.03 11.33 -16.11
N VAL A 161 9.89 10.01 -16.15
CA VAL A 161 9.07 9.31 -17.15
C VAL A 161 7.59 9.68 -17.01
N TRP A 162 7.07 9.78 -15.78
CA TRP A 162 5.69 10.24 -15.56
C TRP A 162 5.49 11.67 -16.07
N LYS A 163 6.40 12.60 -15.73
CA LYS A 163 6.33 14.00 -16.17
C LYS A 163 6.34 14.11 -17.70
N GLU A 164 7.27 13.41 -18.35
CA GLU A 164 7.41 13.40 -19.81
C GLU A 164 6.16 12.84 -20.52
N ARG A 165 5.69 11.65 -20.11
CA ARG A 165 4.53 10.98 -20.75
C ARG A 165 3.21 11.72 -20.56
N LEU A 166 3.07 12.43 -19.44
CA LEU A 166 1.88 13.21 -19.12
C LEU A 166 1.97 14.68 -19.55
N LEU A 167 3.07 15.07 -20.23
CA LEU A 167 3.33 16.44 -20.68
C LEU A 167 3.27 17.45 -19.53
N ILE A 168 3.92 17.11 -18.42
CA ILE A 168 4.01 17.92 -17.21
C ILE A 168 5.42 18.52 -17.12
N ASP A 169 5.54 19.80 -17.45
CA ASP A 169 6.82 20.54 -17.43
C ASP A 169 6.99 21.43 -16.20
N ARG A 170 6.38 21.04 -15.09
CA ARG A 170 6.40 21.79 -13.83
C ARG A 170 6.54 20.84 -12.66
N ASP A 171 6.66 21.38 -11.47
CA ASP A 171 6.58 20.57 -10.27
C ASP A 171 5.15 20.13 -9.97
N VAL A 172 5.07 18.89 -9.50
CA VAL A 172 3.80 18.25 -9.20
C VAL A 172 3.46 18.49 -7.75
N ARG A 173 2.27 19.00 -7.50
CA ARG A 173 1.80 19.24 -6.14
C ARG A 173 1.49 17.90 -5.47
N ALA A 174 1.76 17.79 -4.18
CA ALA A 174 1.57 16.56 -3.40
C ALA A 174 0.12 15.99 -3.43
N TRP A 175 -0.87 16.80 -3.78
CA TRP A 175 -2.27 16.40 -3.90
C TRP A 175 -2.71 16.04 -5.33
N GLU A 176 -1.92 16.34 -6.36
CA GLU A 176 -2.25 15.95 -7.74
C GLU A 176 -2.23 14.42 -7.91
N ARG A 177 -3.13 13.93 -8.76
CA ARG A 177 -3.34 12.49 -8.95
C ARG A 177 -3.51 12.14 -10.42
N VAL A 178 -3.02 10.96 -10.77
CA VAL A 178 -3.27 10.31 -12.07
C VAL A 178 -4.26 9.17 -11.84
N CYS A 179 -5.30 9.10 -12.66
CA CYS A 179 -6.29 8.03 -12.53
C CYS A 179 -5.80 6.71 -13.17
N SER A 180 -6.38 5.57 -12.75
CA SER A 180 -5.99 4.23 -13.19
C SER A 180 -6.12 3.98 -14.70
N ARG A 181 -6.90 4.80 -15.43
CA ARG A 181 -7.05 4.70 -16.89
C ARG A 181 -5.75 4.98 -17.66
N HIS A 182 -4.76 5.60 -17.04
CA HIS A 182 -3.50 5.94 -17.72
C HIS A 182 -2.42 4.86 -17.61
N PHE A 183 -2.70 3.76 -16.90
CA PHE A 183 -1.76 2.66 -16.69
C PHE A 183 -2.31 1.37 -17.30
N ALA A 184 -1.42 0.50 -17.75
CA ALA A 184 -1.82 -0.80 -18.26
C ALA A 184 -2.35 -1.68 -17.11
N PRO A 185 -3.30 -2.59 -17.34
CA PRO A 185 -3.77 -3.52 -16.30
C PRO A 185 -2.62 -4.32 -15.65
N SER A 186 -1.55 -4.60 -16.38
CA SER A 186 -0.34 -5.27 -15.91
C SER A 186 0.53 -4.43 -14.96
N ASP A 187 0.34 -3.10 -14.92
CA ASP A 187 1.06 -2.19 -14.01
C ASP A 187 0.52 -2.23 -12.58
N PHE A 188 -0.65 -2.84 -12.39
CA PHE A 188 -1.29 -2.96 -11.09
C PHE A 188 -0.86 -4.24 -10.39
N ILE A 189 -0.71 -4.13 -9.08
CA ILE A 189 -0.70 -5.28 -8.20
C ILE A 189 -2.17 -5.67 -7.99
N PRO A 190 -2.55 -6.93 -8.28
CA PRO A 190 -3.91 -7.41 -8.04
C PRO A 190 -4.30 -7.12 -6.59
N ASN A 191 -5.39 -6.38 -6.39
CA ASN A 191 -5.92 -6.11 -5.07
C ASN A 191 -7.10 -7.05 -4.82
N PHE A 192 -7.11 -7.70 -3.66
CA PHE A 192 -8.18 -8.63 -3.28
C PHE A 192 -9.30 -7.96 -2.48
N HIS A 193 -9.15 -6.70 -2.06
CA HIS A 193 -10.28 -5.94 -1.52
C HIS A 193 -11.24 -5.59 -2.68
N ALA A 194 -12.26 -6.44 -2.83
CA ALA A 194 -13.21 -6.54 -3.94
C ALA A 194 -13.94 -5.24 -4.33
N VAL A 195 -13.82 -4.17 -3.55
CA VAL A 195 -14.49 -2.89 -3.79
C VAL A 195 -13.81 -2.06 -4.90
N ARG A 196 -12.52 -2.30 -5.20
CA ARG A 196 -11.77 -1.53 -6.21
C ARG A 196 -11.05 -2.44 -7.19
N LYS A 197 -11.50 -2.45 -8.46
CA LYS A 197 -10.94 -3.24 -9.58
C LYS A 197 -9.43 -3.08 -9.77
N TYR A 198 -8.87 -1.92 -9.41
CA TYR A 198 -7.44 -1.62 -9.54
C TYR A 198 -6.80 -1.38 -8.18
N GLY A 199 -5.77 -2.15 -7.88
CA GLY A 199 -4.97 -2.05 -6.66
C GLY A 199 -3.96 -0.90 -6.66
N CYS A 200 -2.87 -1.10 -5.94
CA CYS A 200 -1.73 -0.19 -5.97
C CYS A 200 -0.87 -0.44 -7.23
N LEU A 201 -0.16 0.60 -7.68
CA LEU A 201 0.76 0.49 -8.81
C LEU A 201 2.07 -0.18 -8.38
N LYS A 202 2.59 -1.05 -9.25
CA LYS A 202 3.94 -1.62 -9.14
C LYS A 202 5.00 -0.53 -9.17
N LYS A 203 6.19 -0.82 -8.65
CA LYS A 203 7.29 0.15 -8.65
C LYS A 203 7.76 0.57 -10.05
N ASN A 204 7.66 -0.30 -11.04
CA ASN A 204 8.02 -0.02 -12.42
C ASN A 204 6.88 0.58 -13.27
N ALA A 205 5.69 0.78 -12.69
CA ALA A 205 4.54 1.30 -13.41
C ALA A 205 4.78 2.73 -13.91
N VAL A 206 4.50 2.94 -15.20
CA VAL A 206 4.54 4.26 -15.84
C VAL A 206 3.28 4.47 -16.68
N PRO A 207 2.80 5.72 -16.83
CA PRO A 207 1.65 5.99 -17.66
C PRO A 207 1.94 5.62 -19.13
N THR A 208 1.13 4.74 -19.69
CA THR A 208 1.26 4.24 -21.07
C THR A 208 -0.03 4.37 -21.86
N LEU A 209 -1.18 4.53 -21.18
CA LEU A 209 -2.49 4.57 -21.82
C LEU A 209 -3.11 5.97 -21.75
N HIS A 210 -3.94 6.29 -22.75
CA HIS A 210 -4.72 7.54 -22.80
C HIS A 210 -3.88 8.80 -22.50
N LEU A 211 -2.66 8.86 -23.06
CA LEU A 211 -1.72 9.96 -22.82
C LEU A 211 -2.19 11.24 -23.53
N PRO A 212 -1.91 12.42 -22.96
CA PRO A 212 -2.26 13.69 -23.60
C PRO A 212 -1.46 13.85 -24.89
N ARG A 213 -2.10 14.44 -25.91
CA ARG A 213 -1.45 14.76 -27.19
C ARG A 213 -0.97 16.21 -27.18
N LYS A 214 0.22 16.47 -27.72
CA LYS A 214 0.64 17.84 -28.04
C LYS A 214 -0.28 18.37 -29.15
N ALA A 215 -0.81 19.57 -28.98
CA ALA A 215 -1.56 20.23 -30.06
C ALA A 215 -0.64 20.36 -31.26
N LYS A 216 -1.09 19.92 -32.45
CA LYS A 216 -0.37 20.19 -33.69
C LYS A 216 -0.52 21.69 -33.95
N THR A 217 0.56 22.44 -33.87
CA THR A 217 0.58 23.82 -34.35
C THR A 217 0.31 23.76 -35.84
N LEU A 218 -0.87 24.24 -36.27
CA LEU A 218 -1.14 24.46 -37.69
C LEU A 218 -0.26 25.64 -38.09
N THR A 219 0.88 25.36 -38.72
CA THR A 219 1.56 26.35 -39.54
C THR A 219 0.62 26.65 -40.71
N ILE A 220 0.00 27.82 -40.66
CA ILE A 220 -0.67 28.41 -41.81
C ILE A 220 0.48 28.90 -42.70
N GLU A 221 0.68 28.23 -43.83
CA GLU A 221 1.51 28.74 -44.93
C GLU A 221 0.80 29.89 -45.64
#